data_AF-A0AAD7DFX7-F1
#
_entry.id   AF-A0AAD7DFX7-F1
#
_cell.length_a   1.000
_cell.length_b   1.000
_cell.length_c   1.000
_cell.angle_alpha   90.00
_cell.angle_beta   90.00
_cell.angle_gamma   90.00
#
_symmetry.space_group_name_H-M   'P 1'
#
loop_
_entity.id
_entity.type
_entity.pdbx_description
1 polymer ?
#
loop_
_entity_poly.entity_id
_entity_poly.type
_entity_poly.pdbx_seq_one_letter_code
_entity_poly.pdbx_strand_id
1 'polypeptide(L)'
;MSLITANFGAALAIELRRGSPPDMRDLLRFKFKNGTADPQDWRLLHVFGNTADIPLTEFIYRAEGAAITSNKQWEQVCGGWYRLALASMVLFGILFIATRLRARWVRTRQYVRLPDDETEPVQVREMEKRRLV
;
A
#
# COMPACT_ATOMS: atom_id res chain seq x y z
N MET A 1 -0.45 -6.23 -32.85
CA MET A 1 0.67 -6.21 -31.89
C MET A 1 0.75 -7.60 -31.28
N SER A 2 1.49 -8.52 -31.92
CA SER A 2 1.64 -9.89 -31.39
C SER A 2 2.45 -9.82 -30.11
N LEU A 3 1.90 -10.36 -29.02
CA LEU A 3 2.61 -10.56 -27.77
C LEU A 3 3.80 -11.49 -28.04
N ILE A 4 5.01 -11.00 -27.81
CA ILE A 4 6.22 -11.82 -27.82
C ILE A 4 6.18 -12.66 -26.54
N THR A 5 5.67 -13.88 -26.63
CA THR A 5 5.79 -14.86 -25.55
C THR A 5 7.20 -15.44 -25.58
N ALA A 6 7.92 -15.33 -24.46
CA ALA A 6 9.27 -15.87 -24.32
C ALA A 6 9.22 -17.40 -24.26
N ASN A 7 9.80 -18.06 -25.26
CA ASN A 7 9.87 -19.52 -25.32
C ASN A 7 11.01 -20.07 -24.44
N PHE A 8 10.99 -21.38 -24.17
CA PHE A 8 12.07 -22.04 -23.43
C PHE A 8 13.44 -21.85 -24.12
N GLY A 9 14.41 -21.36 -23.36
CA GLY A 9 15.73 -20.97 -23.85
C GLY A 9 15.77 -19.61 -24.55
N ALA A 10 14.75 -18.76 -24.35
CA ALA A 10 14.82 -17.37 -24.76
C ALA A 10 15.88 -16.62 -23.96
N ALA A 11 16.55 -15.68 -24.62
CA ALA A 11 17.62 -14.89 -24.02
C ALA A 11 17.60 -13.45 -24.55
N LEU A 12 17.82 -12.51 -23.64
CA LEU A 12 18.10 -11.10 -23.95
C LEU A 12 19.59 -10.87 -23.67
N ALA A 13 20.33 -10.45 -24.70
CA ALA A 13 21.73 -10.06 -24.57
C ALA A 13 21.86 -8.54 -24.74
N ILE A 14 22.61 -7.92 -23.84
CA ILE A 14 22.95 -6.50 -23.86
C ILE A 14 24.46 -6.42 -23.97
N GLU A 15 24.95 -6.02 -25.15
CA GLU A 15 26.37 -5.94 -25.46
C GLU A 15 26.84 -4.49 -25.32
N LEU A 16 27.90 -4.27 -24.53
CA LEU A 16 28.62 -3.00 -24.49
C LEU A 16 29.70 -3.01 -25.56
N ARG A 17 29.62 -2.09 -26.50
CA ARG A 17 30.55 -1.95 -27.63
C ARG A 17 31.21 -0.59 -27.59
N ARG A 18 32.44 -0.48 -28.07
CA ARG A 18 33.11 0.80 -28.31
C ARG A 18 33.06 1.12 -29.79
N GLY A 19 32.70 2.35 -30.13
CA GLY A 19 32.72 2.83 -31.51
C GLY A 19 34.13 2.80 -32.10
N SER A 20 34.21 2.74 -33.43
CA SER A 20 35.48 2.82 -34.15
C SER A 20 35.89 4.28 -34.37
N PRO A 21 37.20 4.59 -34.40
CA PRO A 21 37.69 5.95 -34.67
C PRO A 21 37.04 6.55 -35.93
N PRO A 22 36.69 7.85 -35.93
CA PRO A 22 36.99 8.86 -34.89
C PRO A 22 36.03 8.85 -33.68
N ASP A 23 34.95 8.07 -33.74
CA ASP A 23 33.89 8.09 -32.72
C ASP A 23 34.09 6.95 -31.71
N MET A 24 34.74 7.27 -30.59
CA MET A 24 35.09 6.31 -29.53
C MET A 24 34.00 6.17 -28.44
N ARG A 25 32.76 6.58 -28.72
CA ARG A 25 31.66 6.49 -27.76
C ARG A 25 31.32 5.04 -27.43
N ASP A 26 30.88 4.83 -26.20
CA ASP A 26 30.34 3.53 -25.77
C ASP A 26 28.88 3.40 -26.23
N LEU A 27 28.59 2.28 -26.88
CA LEU A 27 27.33 1.94 -27.54
C LEU A 27 26.77 0.66 -26.93
N LEU A 28 25.45 0.58 -26.83
CA LEU A 28 24.73 -0.61 -26.40
C LEU A 28 24.03 -1.26 -27.59
N ARG A 29 24.20 -2.57 -27.70
CA ARG A 29 23.49 -3.41 -28.67
C ARG A 29 22.61 -4.41 -27.94
N PHE A 30 21.32 -4.38 -28.26
CA PHE A 30 20.33 -5.31 -27.71
C PHE A 30 20.07 -6.42 -28.72
N LYS A 31 20.11 -7.66 -28.27
CA LYS A 31 19.78 -8.84 -29.06
C LYS A 31 18.81 -9.73 -28.31
N PHE A 32 17.85 -10.30 -29.03
CA PHE A 32 16.89 -11.24 -28.47
C PHE A 32 16.79 -12.51 -29.29
N LYS A 33 16.84 -13.64 -28.58
CA LYS A 33 16.61 -14.99 -29.09
C LYS A 33 15.34 -15.52 -28.47
N ASN A 34 14.38 -16.02 -29.26
CA ASN A 34 13.10 -16.50 -28.73
C ASN A 34 13.01 -18.02 -28.63
N GLY A 35 13.93 -18.60 -27.87
CA GLY A 35 13.97 -20.03 -27.58
C GLY A 35 15.05 -20.78 -28.34
N THR A 36 15.26 -22.05 -27.98
CA THR A 36 16.21 -22.93 -28.67
C THR A 36 15.72 -23.37 -30.04
N ALA A 37 14.41 -23.47 -30.22
CA ALA A 37 13.76 -23.85 -31.48
C ALA A 37 13.49 -22.66 -32.42
N ASP A 38 13.91 -21.44 -32.05
CA ASP A 38 13.76 -20.28 -32.93
C ASP A 38 14.65 -20.46 -34.17
N PRO A 39 14.09 -20.49 -35.39
CA PRO A 39 14.91 -20.53 -36.60
C PRO A 39 15.75 -19.26 -36.77
N GLN A 40 15.32 -18.15 -36.16
CA GLN A 40 16.06 -16.90 -36.12
C GLN A 40 16.86 -16.88 -34.81
N ASP A 41 18.16 -17.15 -34.90
CA ASP A 41 19.04 -17.27 -33.72
C ASP A 41 19.05 -15.99 -32.86
N TRP A 42 19.78 -14.95 -33.29
CA TRP A 42 19.79 -13.66 -32.60
C TRP A 42 19.20 -12.57 -33.47
N ARG A 43 18.19 -11.87 -32.94
CA ARG A 43 17.59 -10.71 -33.59
C ARG A 43 18.04 -9.43 -32.89
N LEU A 44 18.47 -8.44 -33.67
CA LEU A 44 18.74 -7.10 -33.16
C LEU A 44 17.43 -6.44 -32.70
N LEU A 45 17.47 -5.88 -31.50
CA LEU A 45 16.39 -5.07 -30.96
C LEU A 45 16.76 -3.59 -31.02
N HIS A 46 15.84 -2.81 -31.58
CA HIS A 46 15.95 -1.37 -31.74
C HIS A 46 15.23 -0.69 -30.57
N VAL A 47 16.01 -0.26 -29.57
CA VAL A 47 15.46 0.36 -28.36
C VAL A 47 15.25 1.85 -28.60
N PHE A 48 14.16 2.39 -28.05
CA PHE A 48 13.82 3.83 -28.13
C PHE A 48 13.72 4.41 -29.56
N GLY A 49 13.42 3.57 -30.55
CA GLY A 49 13.26 3.98 -31.95
C GLY A 49 14.57 4.14 -32.73
N ASN A 50 15.71 3.76 -32.14
CA ASN A 50 17.01 3.85 -32.82
C ASN A 50 17.20 2.71 -33.82
N THR A 51 17.60 3.03 -35.04
CA THR A 51 17.82 2.06 -36.14
C THR A 51 19.15 1.31 -36.03
N ALA A 52 19.97 1.62 -35.02
CA ALA A 52 21.28 1.03 -34.80
C ALA A 52 21.56 0.90 -33.28
N ASP A 53 22.80 0.60 -32.93
CA ASP A 53 23.28 0.58 -31.54
C ASP A 53 23.05 1.97 -30.90
N ILE A 54 22.59 2.01 -29.65
CA ILE A 54 22.28 3.26 -28.95
C ILE A 54 23.49 3.72 -28.10
N PRO A 55 23.86 5.01 -28.11
CA PRO A 55 24.84 5.53 -27.16
C PRO A 55 24.46 5.24 -25.70
N LEU A 56 25.43 4.79 -24.89
CA LEU A 56 25.20 4.46 -23.48
C LEU A 56 24.56 5.62 -22.70
N THR A 57 25.02 6.85 -22.95
CA THR A 57 24.49 8.06 -22.32
C THR A 57 23.03 8.32 -22.68
N GLU A 58 22.67 8.13 -23.95
CA GLU A 58 21.29 8.29 -24.42
C GLU A 58 20.38 7.22 -23.82
N PHE A 59 20.85 5.97 -23.74
CA PHE A 59 20.10 4.89 -23.10
C PHE A 59 19.81 5.21 -21.63
N ILE A 60 20.81 5.64 -20.86
CA ILE A 60 20.65 6.01 -19.44
C ILE A 60 19.62 7.13 -19.29
N TYR A 61 19.75 8.19 -20.09
CA TYR A 61 18.84 9.34 -20.03
C TYR A 61 17.39 8.95 -20.35
N ARG A 62 17.16 8.12 -21.37
CA ARG A 62 15.80 7.68 -21.73
C ARG A 62 15.22 6.65 -20.77
N ALA A 63 16.06 5.83 -20.13
CA ALA A 63 15.63 4.81 -19.18
C ALA A 63 15.32 5.39 -17.79
N GLU A 64 15.84 6.57 -17.45
CA GLU A 64 15.75 7.19 -16.12
C GLU A 64 14.30 7.30 -15.61
N GLY A 65 13.35 7.69 -16.47
CA GLY A 65 11.95 7.84 -16.08
C GLY A 65 11.25 6.53 -15.71
N ALA A 66 11.76 5.39 -16.18
CA ALA A 66 11.23 4.05 -15.85
C ALA A 66 12.08 3.33 -14.79
N ALA A 67 13.25 3.85 -14.45
CA ALA A 67 14.17 3.22 -13.52
C ALA A 67 13.70 3.43 -12.07
N ILE A 68 13.59 2.32 -11.34
CA ILE A 68 13.47 2.35 -9.88
C ILE A 68 14.89 2.26 -9.33
N THR A 69 15.39 3.36 -8.79
CA THR A 69 16.79 3.53 -8.42
C THR A 69 17.09 3.08 -6.99
N SER A 70 16.06 2.80 -6.19
CA SER A 70 16.24 2.32 -4.81
C SER A 70 15.12 1.40 -4.34
N ASN A 71 15.45 0.51 -3.40
CA ASN A 71 14.47 -0.33 -2.72
C ASN A 71 13.41 0.51 -1.98
N LYS A 72 13.76 1.71 -1.50
CA LYS A 72 12.81 2.63 -0.86
C LYS A 72 11.77 3.14 -1.85
N GLN A 73 12.19 3.49 -3.07
CA GLN A 73 11.27 3.90 -4.14
C GLN A 73 10.37 2.72 -4.57
N TRP A 74 10.94 1.51 -4.67
CA TRP A 74 10.15 0.29 -4.93
C TRP A 74 9.05 0.08 -3.88
N GLU A 75 9.41 0.19 -2.60
CA GLU A 75 8.47 0.05 -1.49
C GLU A 75 7.35 1.11 -1.54
N GLN A 76 7.66 2.35 -1.89
CA GLN A 76 6.66 3.42 -2.00
C GLN A 76 5.62 3.15 -3.08
N VAL A 77 6.04 2.59 -4.22
CA VAL A 77 5.15 2.28 -5.34
C VAL A 77 4.31 1.02 -5.05
N CYS A 78 4.93 -0.04 -4.51
CA CYS A 78 4.28 -1.34 -4.35
C CYS A 78 3.61 -1.56 -2.98
N GLY A 79 4.03 -0.83 -1.94
CA GLY A 79 3.68 -1.11 -0.54
C GLY A 79 2.62 -0.22 0.10
N GLY A 80 2.04 0.73 -0.63
CA GLY A 80 1.07 1.68 -0.08
C GLY A 80 -0.24 1.04 0.44
N TRP A 81 -0.67 -0.06 -0.17
CA TRP A 81 -1.99 -0.63 0.06
C TRP A 81 -2.15 -1.33 1.42
N TYR A 82 -1.14 -2.06 1.90
CA TYR A 82 -1.22 -2.74 3.22
C TYR A 82 -1.09 -1.76 4.39
N ARG A 83 -0.40 -0.62 4.21
CA ARG A 83 -0.25 0.40 5.25
C ARG A 83 -1.57 1.11 5.56
N LEU A 84 -2.37 1.41 4.54
CA LEU A 84 -3.70 2.00 4.71
C LEU A 84 -4.70 1.02 5.33
N ALA A 85 -4.63 -0.26 4.93
CA ALA A 85 -5.48 -1.31 5.49
C ALA A 85 -5.21 -1.54 7.00
N LEU A 86 -3.93 -1.58 7.41
CA LEU A 86 -3.55 -1.73 8.82
C LEU A 86 -3.95 -0.50 9.66
N ALA A 87 -3.75 0.71 9.15
CA ALA A 87 -4.17 1.93 9.84
C ALA A 87 -5.68 1.96 10.09
N SER A 88 -6.48 1.56 9.09
CA SER A 88 -7.93 1.44 9.20
C SER A 88 -8.34 0.40 10.25
N MET A 89 -7.77 -0.81 10.22
CA MET A 89 -8.07 -1.87 11.19
C MET A 89 -7.74 -1.46 12.63
N VAL A 90 -6.62 -0.76 12.85
CA VAL A 90 -6.26 -0.25 14.18
C VAL A 90 -7.26 0.81 14.65
N LEU A 91 -7.66 1.75 13.77
CA LEU A 91 -8.64 2.79 14.10
C LEU A 91 -10.00 2.19 14.48
N PHE A 92 -10.50 1.23 13.70
CA PHE A 92 -11.73 0.52 14.01
C PHE A 92 -11.62 -0.29 15.31
N GLY A 93 -10.48 -0.93 15.58
CA GLY A 93 -10.22 -1.63 16.83
C GLY A 93 -10.24 -0.70 18.05
N ILE A 94 -9.58 0.46 17.97
CA ILE A 94 -9.57 1.47 19.04
C ILE A 94 -10.98 2.01 19.28
N LEU A 95 -11.73 2.34 18.22
CA LEU A 95 -13.11 2.82 18.34
C LEU A 95 -14.03 1.75 18.94
N PHE A 96 -13.85 0.47 18.60
CA PHE A 96 -14.60 -0.64 19.18
C PHE A 96 -14.32 -0.81 20.68
N ILE A 97 -13.06 -0.69 21.11
CA ILE A 97 -12.70 -0.74 22.53
C ILE A 97 -13.28 0.48 23.27
N ALA A 98 -13.15 1.68 22.72
CA ALA A 98 -13.67 2.90 23.33
C ALA A 98 -15.20 2.87 23.50
N THR A 99 -15.93 2.40 22.49
CA THR A 99 -17.39 2.25 22.56
C THR A 99 -17.81 1.22 23.61
N ARG A 100 -17.10 0.08 23.73
CA ARG A 100 -17.34 -0.93 24.78
C ARG A 100 -17.05 -0.40 26.18
N LEU A 101 -15.94 0.32 26.36
CA LEU A 101 -15.60 0.95 27.64
C LEU A 101 -16.63 2.00 28.03
N ARG A 102 -17.05 2.86 27.10
CA ARG A 102 -18.13 3.84 27.32
C ARG A 102 -19.44 3.16 27.71
N ALA A 103 -19.85 2.13 26.97
CA ALA A 103 -21.08 1.38 27.28
C ALA A 103 -21.02 0.68 28.64
N ARG A 104 -19.85 0.17 29.04
CA ARG A 104 -19.64 -0.42 30.36
C ARG A 104 -19.72 0.63 31.46
N TRP A 105 -19.13 1.80 31.24
CA TRP A 105 -19.10 2.90 32.21
C TRP A 105 -20.49 3.53 32.42
N VAL A 106 -21.25 3.70 31.34
CA VAL A 106 -22.66 4.14 31.39
C VAL A 106 -23.51 3.16 32.20
N ARG A 107 -23.36 1.84 31.95
CA ARG A 107 -24.06 0.81 32.74
C ARG A 107 -23.76 0.89 34.23
N THR A 108 -22.49 1.02 34.61
CA THR A 108 -22.11 1.13 36.03
C THR A 108 -22.66 2.39 36.71
N ARG A 109 -22.81 3.50 35.98
CA ARG A 109 -23.39 4.74 36.54
C ARG A 109 -24.91 4.67 36.76
N GLN A 110 -25.61 3.77 36.06
CA GLN A 110 -27.06 3.61 36.19
C GLN A 110 -27.49 2.81 37.44
N TYR A 111 -26.54 2.14 38.12
CA TYR A 111 -26.77 1.43 39.39
C TYR A 111 -26.61 2.31 40.63
N VAL A 112 -26.19 3.57 40.48
CA VAL A 112 -26.27 4.58 41.54
C VAL A 112 -27.67 5.22 41.45
N ARG A 113 -28.71 4.45 41.74
CA ARG A 113 -29.96 5.06 42.23
C ARG A 113 -29.63 5.59 43.62
N LEU A 114 -29.87 6.88 43.86
CA LEU A 114 -29.96 7.38 45.22
C LEU A 114 -30.99 6.52 45.97
N PRO A 115 -30.76 6.19 47.25
CA PRO A 115 -31.82 5.62 48.07
C PRO A 115 -33.01 6.55 47.96
N ASP A 116 -34.17 6.00 47.59
CA ASP A 116 -35.40 6.75 47.57
C ASP A 116 -35.56 7.38 48.96
N ASP A 117 -35.56 8.71 48.99
CA ASP A 117 -35.82 9.50 50.20
C ASP A 117 -37.10 8.94 50.82
N GLU A 118 -36.96 8.30 51.99
CA GLU A 118 -38.06 7.69 52.72
C GLU A 118 -39.11 8.76 52.92
N THR A 119 -40.18 8.70 52.13
CA THR A 119 -41.32 9.57 52.30
C THR A 119 -41.93 9.18 53.64
N GLU A 120 -41.68 9.99 54.67
CA GLU A 120 -42.29 9.79 55.98
C GLU A 120 -43.82 9.61 55.83
N PRO A 121 -44.43 8.62 56.50
CA PRO A 121 -45.86 8.45 56.43
C PRO A 121 -46.56 9.63 57.11
N VAL A 122 -47.40 10.34 56.35
CA VAL A 122 -48.28 11.46 56.74
C VAL A 122 -49.27 11.13 57.89
N GLN A 123 -49.20 9.93 58.47
CA GLN A 123 -50.19 9.39 59.43
C GLN A 123 -50.02 9.86 60.88
N VAL A 124 -48.93 10.53 61.26
CA VAL A 124 -48.75 10.98 62.67
C VAL A 124 -49.43 12.32 62.97
N ARG A 125 -49.69 13.17 61.97
CA ARG A 125 -50.26 14.52 62.21
C ARG A 125 -51.79 14.54 62.41
N GLU A 126 -52.47 13.43 62.10
CA GLU A 126 -53.94 13.37 62.19
C GLU A 126 -54.46 12.81 63.53
N MET A 127 -53.60 12.15 64.32
CA MET A 127 -53.97 11.67 65.66
C MET A 127 -53.90 12.73 66.75
N GLU A 128 -53.14 13.82 66.55
CA GLU A 128 -53.07 14.92 67.52
C GLU A 128 -54.23 15.91 67.37
N LYS A 129 -54.82 16.03 66.18
CA LYS A 129 -56.00 16.88 65.95
C LYS A 129 -57.30 16.34 66.57
N ARG A 130 -57.36 15.06 66.93
CA ARG A 130 -58.52 14.44 67.60
C ARG A 130 -58.46 14.46 69.13
N ARG A 131 -57.40 15.01 69.74
CA ARG A 131 -57.31 15.19 71.21
C ARG A 131 -57.71 16.58 71.70
N LEU A 132 -58.04 17.52 70.81
CA LEU A 132 -58.31 18.92 71.15
C LEU A 132 -59.72 19.40 70.78
N VAL A 133 -60.69 18.50 70.63
CA VAL A 133 -62.13 18.82 70.53
C VAL A 133 -62.91 17.97 71.52
#